data_AF-A0A6P2BQ24-F1
#
_entry.id   AF-A0A6P2BQ24-F1
#
_cell.length_a   1.000
_cell.length_b   1.000
_cell.length_c   1.000
_cell.angle_alpha   90.00
_cell.angle_beta   90.00
_cell.angle_gamma   90.00
#
_symmetry.space_group_name_H-M   'P 1'
#
loop_
_entity.id
_entity.type
_entity.pdbx_description
1 polymer ?
#
loop_
_entity_poly.entity_id
_entity_poly.type
_entity_poly.pdbx_seq_one_letter_code
_entity_poly.pdbx_strand_id
1 'polypeptide(L)'
;MRLSSRSRVTALAVAAAALATGAAGCASAAAPASSSSPAAPRPAAASTTPTMTFGPANGTPKQRAVADAAVLVKQFIPPPGAHQRAKSPVPSSPVSSGPQGGGPEDQDVITRTGWWLAPGGPLALLSWEKAHLGKVYRYEGSEENGPGIYSNTYDVPPAPGLFDYRHLAVTAVAAGHGQVALRVDALVDWIPARAKGDTVPATARRAVLTETKSVVGTAKAPVANATIVTSAKEVAALAAYLNHLPVNVPGESFSCPAAQGNGGGLSVLFQARSGGPALALASADLGGCGFLTYTMPGHPPTGLGEAEAGLPLLAEVNHVTGSHWKVP
;
A
#
# COMPACT_ATOMS: atom_id res chain seq x y z
N MET A 1 11.36 -17.62 -26.91
CA MET A 1 10.94 -17.62 -28.33
C MET A 1 9.52 -18.18 -28.39
N ARG A 2 8.62 -17.52 -29.15
CA ARG A 2 7.14 -17.64 -29.23
C ARG A 2 6.36 -16.67 -28.33
N LEU A 3 6.09 -15.50 -28.93
CA LEU A 3 5.07 -14.53 -28.56
C LEU A 3 3.68 -15.11 -28.85
N SER A 4 2.69 -14.76 -28.02
CA SER A 4 1.29 -14.68 -28.44
C SER A 4 0.66 -13.45 -27.79
N SER A 5 0.63 -12.35 -28.55
CA SER A 5 -0.08 -11.12 -28.23
C SER A 5 -1.52 -11.26 -28.70
N ARG A 6 -2.50 -10.91 -27.87
CA ARG A 6 -3.83 -10.51 -28.34
C ARG A 6 -4.34 -9.33 -27.52
N SER A 7 -3.97 -8.13 -27.97
CA SER A 7 -4.66 -6.88 -27.65
C SER A 7 -6.09 -6.93 -28.17
N ARG A 8 -7.06 -6.49 -27.36
CA ARG A 8 -8.36 -6.02 -27.84
C ARG A 8 -8.70 -4.70 -27.19
N VAL A 9 -8.52 -3.66 -28.00
CA VAL A 9 -9.10 -2.32 -27.84
C VAL A 9 -10.62 -2.46 -27.89
N THR A 10 -11.35 -1.84 -26.96
CA THR A 10 -12.80 -1.65 -27.10
C THR A 10 -13.17 -0.21 -26.77
N ALA A 11 -13.83 0.42 -27.74
CA ALA A 11 -14.16 1.84 -27.79
C ALA A 11 -15.33 2.21 -26.85
N LEU A 12 -15.25 3.37 -26.20
CA LEU A 12 -16.38 4.01 -25.54
C LEU A 12 -17.30 4.67 -26.58
N ALA A 13 -18.58 4.32 -26.56
CA ALA A 13 -19.64 5.08 -27.21
C ALA A 13 -20.36 5.94 -26.17
N VAL A 14 -20.35 7.26 -26.36
CA VAL A 14 -21.11 8.24 -25.59
C VAL A 14 -22.49 8.39 -26.23
N ALA A 15 -23.56 8.07 -25.51
CA ALA A 15 -24.93 8.39 -25.91
C ALA A 15 -25.46 9.52 -25.05
N ALA A 16 -25.62 10.70 -25.66
CA ALA A 16 -26.38 11.82 -25.11
C ALA A 16 -27.87 11.65 -25.47
N ALA A 17 -28.75 11.82 -24.50
CA ALA A 17 -30.18 11.99 -24.73
C ALA A 17 -30.68 13.20 -23.93
N ALA A 18 -31.06 14.23 -24.67
CA ALA A 18 -31.84 15.38 -24.22
C ALA A 18 -33.34 15.11 -24.40
N LEU A 19 -34.17 16.05 -23.90
CA LEU A 19 -35.64 16.23 -23.99
C LEU A 19 -36.33 16.00 -22.64
N ALA A 20 -37.29 16.80 -22.17
CA ALA A 20 -37.84 18.09 -22.61
C ALA A 20 -38.67 18.69 -21.44
N THR A 21 -39.00 19.97 -21.61
CA THR A 21 -39.77 20.89 -20.77
C THR A 21 -41.22 20.49 -20.44
N GLY A 22 -41.76 21.01 -19.33
CA GLY A 22 -43.20 21.12 -19.07
C GLY A 22 -43.50 22.06 -17.90
N ALA A 23 -44.37 23.05 -18.11
CA ALA A 23 -44.55 24.25 -17.30
C ALA A 23 -45.78 24.22 -16.36
N ALA A 24 -45.86 25.29 -15.56
CA ALA A 24 -47.06 25.98 -15.03
C ALA A 24 -47.59 25.63 -13.63
N GLY A 25 -47.88 26.69 -12.86
CA GLY A 25 -48.92 26.69 -11.83
C GLY A 25 -48.61 27.47 -10.54
N CYS A 26 -48.86 28.78 -10.54
CA CYS A 26 -48.94 29.59 -9.31
C CYS A 26 -50.18 29.22 -8.48
N ALA A 27 -50.04 29.15 -7.15
CA ALA A 27 -51.10 29.55 -6.21
C ALA A 27 -50.50 29.77 -4.82
N SER A 28 -50.51 31.04 -4.39
CA SER A 28 -50.25 31.45 -3.01
C SER A 28 -51.47 31.15 -2.15
N ALA A 29 -51.28 30.45 -1.04
CA ALA A 29 -52.25 30.40 0.04
C ALA A 29 -51.52 30.72 1.35
N ALA A 30 -51.76 31.94 1.83
CA ALA A 30 -51.42 32.37 3.18
C ALA A 30 -52.46 31.80 4.15
N ALA A 31 -51.99 31.19 5.25
CA ALA A 31 -52.79 30.84 6.41
C ALA A 31 -51.93 31.01 7.69
N PRO A 32 -52.57 31.25 8.85
CA PRO A 32 -52.11 32.26 9.79
C PRO A 32 -51.12 31.75 10.84
N ALA A 33 -50.42 32.72 11.43
CA ALA A 33 -49.53 32.57 12.58
C ALA A 33 -50.22 31.86 13.75
N SER A 34 -49.53 30.87 14.31
CA SER A 34 -49.84 30.28 15.61
C SER A 34 -48.57 30.22 16.45
N SER A 35 -48.53 31.09 17.45
CA SER A 35 -47.80 31.02 18.73
C SER A 35 -46.51 30.18 18.79
N SER A 36 -45.39 30.88 18.91
CA SER A 36 -44.08 30.39 19.34
C SER A 36 -44.10 29.92 20.81
N SER A 37 -43.88 28.62 21.03
CA SER A 37 -43.33 28.10 22.29
C SER A 37 -41.84 27.79 22.08
N PRO A 38 -40.93 28.17 23.01
CA PRO A 38 -39.51 27.91 22.85
C PRO A 38 -39.21 26.42 23.10
N ALA A 39 -38.91 25.69 22.02
CA ALA A 39 -38.37 24.35 22.13
C ALA A 39 -36.89 24.42 22.56
N ALA A 40 -36.57 23.70 23.63
CA ALA A 40 -35.22 23.55 24.17
C ALA A 40 -34.20 23.11 23.08
N PRO A 41 -32.93 23.52 23.18
CA PRO A 41 -31.91 23.13 22.22
C PRO A 41 -31.71 21.62 22.24
N ARG A 42 -32.12 20.96 21.15
CA ARG A 42 -31.79 19.56 20.87
C ARG A 42 -30.27 19.48 20.66
N PRO A 43 -29.53 18.65 21.42
CA PRO A 43 -28.10 18.49 21.20
C PRO A 43 -27.88 18.02 19.76
N ALA A 44 -27.01 18.73 19.05
CA ALA A 44 -26.56 18.34 17.72
C ALA A 44 -26.04 16.91 17.80
N ALA A 45 -26.69 16.01 17.07
CA ALA A 45 -26.16 14.68 16.85
C ALA A 45 -24.82 14.87 16.13
N ALA A 46 -23.73 14.69 16.87
CA ALA A 46 -22.41 14.59 16.29
C ALA A 46 -22.50 13.53 15.19
N SER A 47 -22.26 13.95 13.95
CA SER A 47 -22.01 13.03 12.86
C SER A 47 -20.69 12.34 13.19
N THR A 48 -20.77 11.23 13.92
CA THR A 48 -19.66 10.30 14.05
C THR A 48 -19.46 9.68 12.68
N THR A 49 -18.54 10.25 11.92
CA THR A 49 -17.82 9.50 10.89
C THR A 49 -17.37 8.19 11.55
N PRO A 50 -17.70 7.01 10.99
CA PRO A 50 -17.27 5.76 11.57
C PRO A 50 -15.74 5.73 11.58
N THR A 51 -15.14 5.94 12.74
CA THR A 51 -13.70 5.81 12.93
C THR A 51 -13.35 4.34 12.76
N MET A 52 -12.55 4.05 11.74
CA MET A 52 -11.92 2.76 11.52
C MET A 52 -11.28 2.28 12.82
N THR A 53 -11.78 1.17 13.36
CA THR A 53 -11.15 0.55 14.52
C THR A 53 -10.03 -0.33 13.99
N PHE A 54 -8.80 0.17 14.09
CA PHE A 54 -7.61 -0.63 13.86
C PHE A 54 -7.48 -1.69 14.97
N GLY A 55 -6.72 -2.75 14.69
CA GLY A 55 -6.28 -3.69 15.73
C GLY A 55 -5.59 -2.99 16.92
N PRO A 56 -5.36 -3.70 18.03
CA PRO A 56 -4.69 -3.14 19.21
C PRO A 56 -3.35 -2.46 18.84
N ALA A 57 -3.08 -1.28 19.42
CA ALA A 57 -1.88 -0.49 19.14
C ALA A 57 -0.57 -1.16 19.60
N ASN A 58 -0.66 -2.13 20.52
CA ASN A 58 0.48 -2.80 21.12
C ASN A 58 0.96 -3.99 20.27
N GLY A 59 2.27 -4.16 20.15
CA GLY A 59 2.90 -5.30 19.46
C GLY A 59 3.94 -4.89 18.42
N THR A 60 4.56 -5.87 17.77
CA THR A 60 5.38 -5.64 16.56
C THR A 60 4.48 -5.29 15.37
N PRO A 61 5.01 -4.69 14.27
CA PRO A 61 4.22 -4.43 13.06
C PRO A 61 3.46 -5.66 12.56
N LYS A 62 4.14 -6.80 12.48
CA LYS A 62 3.54 -8.09 12.12
C LYS A 62 2.40 -8.51 13.05
N GLN A 63 2.54 -8.35 14.38
CA GLN A 63 1.47 -8.68 15.33
C GLN A 63 0.25 -7.79 15.14
N ARG A 64 0.46 -6.50 14.85
CA ARG A 64 -0.63 -5.58 14.51
C ARG A 64 -1.33 -5.97 13.21
N ALA A 65 -0.58 -6.38 12.19
CA ALA A 65 -1.12 -6.85 10.91
C ALA A 65 -1.98 -8.11 11.08
N VAL A 66 -1.52 -9.08 11.89
CA VAL A 66 -2.30 -10.27 12.24
C VAL A 66 -3.62 -9.90 12.90
N ALA A 67 -3.59 -8.95 13.84
CA ALA A 67 -4.79 -8.52 14.54
C ALA A 67 -5.74 -7.74 13.62
N ASP A 68 -5.22 -6.91 12.73
CA ASP A 68 -6.00 -6.15 11.76
C ASP A 68 -6.69 -7.06 10.73
N ALA A 69 -5.96 -8.01 10.15
CA ALA A 69 -6.53 -9.01 9.25
C ALA A 69 -7.66 -9.81 9.92
N ALA A 70 -7.52 -10.13 11.21
CA ALA A 70 -8.59 -10.77 11.98
C ALA A 70 -9.82 -9.86 12.18
N VAL A 71 -9.62 -8.55 12.36
CA VAL A 71 -10.72 -7.57 12.43
C VAL A 71 -11.46 -7.49 11.09
N LEU A 72 -10.74 -7.45 9.97
CA LEU A 72 -11.34 -7.39 8.64
C LEU A 72 -12.21 -8.62 8.33
N VAL A 73 -11.73 -9.84 8.65
CA VAL A 73 -12.56 -11.06 8.52
C VAL A 73 -13.77 -11.03 9.45
N LYS A 74 -13.62 -10.49 10.67
CA LYS A 74 -14.73 -10.39 11.65
C LYS A 74 -15.80 -9.36 11.25
N GLN A 75 -15.41 -8.32 10.51
CA GLN A 75 -16.31 -7.28 10.01
C GLN A 75 -17.09 -7.71 8.77
N PHE A 76 -16.70 -8.82 8.12
CA PHE A 76 -17.49 -9.43 7.06
C PHE A 76 -18.92 -9.72 7.55
N ILE A 77 -19.90 -9.25 6.78
CA ILE A 77 -21.32 -9.48 7.06
C ILE A 77 -21.74 -10.69 6.23
N PRO A 78 -21.98 -11.86 6.85
CA PRO A 78 -22.32 -13.05 6.11
C PRO A 78 -23.76 -13.00 5.59
N PRO A 79 -24.05 -13.61 4.42
CA PRO A 79 -25.40 -13.62 3.86
C PRO A 79 -26.42 -14.34 4.76
N PRO A 80 -27.72 -14.06 4.61
CA PRO A 80 -28.76 -14.72 5.38
C PRO A 80 -28.68 -16.25 5.28
N GLY A 81 -28.78 -16.94 6.41
CA GLY A 81 -28.66 -18.40 6.49
C GLY A 81 -27.23 -18.93 6.37
N ALA A 82 -26.22 -18.05 6.28
CA ALA A 82 -24.82 -18.48 6.31
C ALA A 82 -24.40 -18.90 7.72
N HIS A 83 -23.64 -19.97 7.80
CA HIS A 83 -23.05 -20.47 9.03
C HIS A 83 -21.53 -20.50 8.93
N GLN A 84 -20.85 -19.90 9.91
CA GLN A 84 -19.40 -19.94 9.97
C GLN A 84 -18.89 -21.38 10.15
N ARG A 85 -17.73 -21.65 9.57
CA ARG A 85 -17.03 -22.93 9.63
C ARG A 85 -15.58 -22.69 10.03
N ALA A 86 -15.03 -23.61 10.83
CA ALA A 86 -13.63 -23.53 11.26
C ALA A 86 -12.64 -23.89 10.14
N LYS A 87 -13.10 -24.62 9.11
CA LYS A 87 -12.32 -25.11 7.98
C LYS A 87 -13.14 -25.02 6.70
N SER A 88 -12.48 -25.17 5.55
CA SER A 88 -13.13 -25.22 4.25
C SER A 88 -14.22 -26.29 4.22
N PRO A 89 -15.47 -25.95 3.83
CA PRO A 89 -16.52 -26.93 3.55
C PRO A 89 -16.27 -27.76 2.29
N VAL A 90 -15.31 -27.34 1.45
CA VAL A 90 -15.00 -27.93 0.14
C VAL A 90 -13.49 -28.25 0.04
N PRO A 91 -12.94 -29.12 0.90
CA PRO A 91 -11.49 -29.30 1.06
C PRO A 91 -10.75 -29.76 -0.21
N SER A 92 -11.44 -30.41 -1.15
CA SER A 92 -10.89 -30.83 -2.44
C SER A 92 -10.95 -29.75 -3.53
N SER A 93 -11.66 -28.65 -3.30
CA SER A 93 -11.77 -27.55 -4.26
C SER A 93 -10.51 -26.68 -4.24
N PRO A 94 -10.04 -26.16 -5.39
CA PRO A 94 -8.93 -25.21 -5.46
C PRO A 94 -9.11 -23.96 -4.58
N VAL A 95 -10.34 -23.56 -4.26
CA VAL A 95 -10.60 -22.45 -3.34
C VAL A 95 -10.01 -22.70 -1.95
N SER A 96 -9.75 -23.97 -1.58
CA SER A 96 -9.18 -24.34 -0.27
C SER A 96 -7.67 -24.11 -0.19
N SER A 97 -6.99 -23.88 -1.31
CA SER A 97 -5.54 -23.64 -1.36
C SER A 97 -5.20 -22.17 -1.59
N GLY A 98 -4.37 -21.58 -0.71
CA GLY A 98 -3.85 -20.22 -0.86
C GLY A 98 -4.90 -19.10 -0.78
N PRO A 99 -4.51 -17.84 -0.56
CA PRO A 99 -5.42 -16.70 -0.68
C PRO A 99 -6.00 -16.60 -2.09
N GLN A 100 -7.20 -16.02 -2.19
CA GLN A 100 -7.87 -15.68 -3.45
C GLN A 100 -7.88 -14.14 -3.62
N GLY A 101 -8.06 -13.62 -4.84
CA GLY A 101 -8.19 -12.17 -5.05
C GLY A 101 -6.91 -11.42 -5.43
N GLY A 102 -5.78 -12.12 -5.58
CA GLY A 102 -4.47 -11.49 -5.78
C GLY A 102 -3.99 -10.72 -4.55
N GLY A 103 -3.00 -9.84 -4.75
CA GLY A 103 -2.37 -9.03 -3.70
C GLY A 103 -0.86 -8.99 -3.86
N PRO A 104 -0.14 -8.22 -3.02
CA PRO A 104 1.33 -8.23 -3.00
C PRO A 104 1.87 -9.64 -2.77
N GLU A 105 2.89 -10.02 -3.53
CA GLU A 105 3.57 -11.33 -3.45
C GLU A 105 4.93 -11.20 -2.73
N ASP A 106 4.93 -10.64 -1.52
CA ASP A 106 6.13 -10.50 -0.68
C ASP A 106 6.00 -11.26 0.67
N GLN A 107 6.99 -11.08 1.54
CA GLN A 107 7.10 -11.81 2.81
C GLN A 107 6.41 -11.10 3.99
N ASP A 108 5.94 -9.88 3.78
CA ASP A 108 5.35 -8.99 4.76
C ASP A 108 3.82 -8.89 4.63
N VAL A 109 3.19 -9.85 3.94
CA VAL A 109 1.72 -9.99 3.88
C VAL A 109 1.19 -11.04 4.87
N ILE A 110 0.22 -10.64 5.70
CA ILE A 110 -0.61 -11.58 6.47
C ILE A 110 -1.85 -11.89 5.67
N THR A 111 -2.12 -13.17 5.44
CA THR A 111 -3.45 -13.64 5.06
C THR A 111 -4.17 -14.20 6.28
N ARG A 112 -5.40 -13.73 6.52
CA ARG A 112 -6.34 -14.37 7.45
C ARG A 112 -7.57 -14.84 6.69
N THR A 113 -7.92 -16.12 6.84
CA THR A 113 -9.05 -16.73 6.14
C THR A 113 -10.19 -17.05 7.10
N GLY A 114 -11.41 -16.72 6.69
CA GLY A 114 -12.66 -17.20 7.28
C GLY A 114 -13.48 -18.02 6.29
N TRP A 115 -14.30 -18.95 6.81
CA TRP A 115 -15.16 -19.82 6.00
C TRP A 115 -16.61 -19.75 6.45
N TRP A 116 -17.52 -19.72 5.49
CA TRP A 116 -18.96 -19.82 5.71
C TRP A 116 -19.57 -20.80 4.72
N LEU A 117 -20.66 -21.44 5.14
CA LEU A 117 -21.53 -22.22 4.27
C LEU A 117 -22.89 -21.52 4.22
N ALA A 118 -23.39 -21.20 3.03
CA ALA A 118 -24.62 -20.45 2.84
C ALA A 118 -25.52 -21.07 1.77
N PRO A 119 -26.85 -20.97 1.89
CA PRO A 119 -27.76 -21.41 0.85
C PRO A 119 -27.74 -20.44 -0.36
N GLY A 120 -27.90 -20.98 -1.57
CA GLY A 120 -28.10 -20.18 -2.79
C GLY A 120 -27.12 -20.51 -3.92
N GLY A 121 -26.89 -19.53 -4.80
CA GLY A 121 -25.96 -19.62 -5.92
C GLY A 121 -24.73 -18.72 -5.70
N PRO A 122 -23.53 -19.12 -6.16
CA PRO A 122 -22.29 -18.35 -5.91
C PRO A 122 -22.38 -16.88 -6.31
N LEU A 123 -22.78 -16.58 -7.55
CA LEU A 123 -22.91 -15.21 -8.05
C LEU A 123 -24.00 -14.40 -7.33
N ALA A 124 -25.10 -15.05 -6.92
CA ALA A 124 -26.17 -14.38 -6.18
C ALA A 124 -25.70 -13.95 -4.78
N LEU A 125 -24.90 -14.80 -4.12
CA LEU A 125 -24.33 -14.48 -2.82
C LEU A 125 -23.27 -13.38 -2.91
N LEU A 126 -22.42 -13.38 -3.94
CA LEU A 126 -21.47 -12.29 -4.19
C LEU A 126 -22.18 -10.98 -4.53
N SER A 127 -23.28 -11.03 -5.28
CA SER A 127 -24.08 -9.83 -5.56
C SER A 127 -24.74 -9.29 -4.29
N TRP A 128 -25.24 -10.16 -3.42
CA TRP A 128 -25.77 -9.76 -2.11
C TRP A 128 -24.67 -9.13 -1.25
N GLU A 129 -23.52 -9.80 -1.17
CA GLU A 129 -22.39 -9.39 -0.36
C GLU A 129 -21.87 -8.00 -0.74
N LYS A 130 -21.67 -7.74 -2.04
CA LYS A 130 -21.33 -6.41 -2.57
C LYS A 130 -22.30 -5.31 -2.14
N ALA A 131 -23.59 -5.63 -2.06
CA ALA A 131 -24.62 -4.66 -1.69
C ALA A 131 -24.73 -4.42 -0.17
N HIS A 132 -24.15 -5.29 0.66
CA HIS A 132 -24.32 -5.28 2.11
C HIS A 132 -23.01 -5.10 2.88
N LEU A 133 -21.86 -5.09 2.21
CA LEU A 133 -20.58 -4.75 2.83
C LEU A 133 -20.58 -3.33 3.39
N GLY A 134 -19.84 -3.14 4.48
CA GLY A 134 -19.67 -1.83 5.10
C GLY A 134 -18.96 -0.84 4.19
N LYS A 135 -19.23 0.46 4.36
CA LYS A 135 -18.67 1.55 3.54
C LYS A 135 -17.14 1.68 3.57
N VAL A 136 -16.48 1.00 4.49
CA VAL A 136 -15.01 0.91 4.56
C VAL A 136 -14.44 0.13 3.37
N TYR A 137 -15.18 -0.82 2.83
CA TYR A 137 -14.74 -1.66 1.72
C TYR A 137 -15.11 -0.99 0.39
N ARG A 138 -14.10 -0.66 -0.41
CA ARG A 138 -14.26 -0.13 -1.76
C ARG A 138 -14.18 -1.28 -2.74
N TYR A 139 -15.25 -1.52 -3.49
CA TYR A 139 -15.28 -2.57 -4.51
C TYR A 139 -14.29 -2.28 -5.65
N GLU A 140 -13.40 -3.23 -5.92
CA GLU A 140 -12.40 -3.13 -7.00
C GLU A 140 -12.85 -3.91 -8.24
N GLY A 141 -13.46 -5.09 -8.04
CA GLY A 141 -13.85 -5.90 -9.18
C GLY A 141 -14.39 -7.27 -8.82
N SER A 142 -14.67 -8.02 -9.86
CA SER A 142 -15.04 -9.44 -9.78
C SER A 142 -14.21 -10.24 -10.78
N GLU A 143 -13.85 -11.44 -10.39
CA GLU A 143 -13.05 -12.36 -11.20
C GLU A 143 -13.59 -13.79 -11.12
N GLU A 144 -13.29 -14.60 -12.14
CA GLU A 144 -13.50 -16.05 -12.12
C GLU A 144 -12.14 -16.74 -11.95
N ASN A 145 -11.90 -17.31 -10.78
CA ASN A 145 -10.64 -17.93 -10.36
C ASN A 145 -10.51 -19.40 -10.79
N GLY A 146 -11.33 -19.79 -11.75
CA GLY A 146 -11.47 -21.16 -12.25
C GLY A 146 -12.95 -21.51 -12.43
N PRO A 147 -13.25 -22.63 -13.11
CA PRO A 147 -14.62 -22.97 -13.47
C PRO A 147 -15.57 -22.98 -12.25
N GLY A 148 -16.51 -22.03 -12.22
CA GLY A 148 -17.51 -21.93 -11.15
C GLY A 148 -16.98 -21.41 -9.80
N ILE A 149 -15.78 -20.84 -9.78
CA ILE A 149 -15.18 -20.18 -8.62
C ILE A 149 -15.15 -18.68 -8.92
N TYR A 150 -15.93 -17.92 -8.18
CA TYR A 150 -16.08 -16.48 -8.41
C TYR A 150 -15.60 -15.71 -7.20
N SER A 151 -14.98 -14.55 -7.42
CA SER A 151 -14.54 -13.68 -6.34
C SER A 151 -14.96 -12.24 -6.56
N ASN A 152 -15.28 -11.55 -5.48
CA ASN A 152 -15.28 -10.09 -5.41
C ASN A 152 -14.06 -9.65 -4.60
N THR A 153 -13.44 -8.55 -5.02
CA THR A 153 -12.27 -7.95 -4.38
C THR A 153 -12.58 -6.55 -3.89
N TYR A 154 -12.03 -6.19 -2.73
CA TYR A 154 -12.30 -4.93 -2.06
C TYR A 154 -11.04 -4.34 -1.45
N ASP A 155 -10.78 -3.08 -1.77
CA ASP A 155 -9.78 -2.29 -1.09
C ASP A 155 -10.31 -1.77 0.24
N VAL A 156 -9.41 -1.75 1.22
CA VAL A 156 -9.61 -1.10 2.51
C VAL A 156 -8.56 0.00 2.62
N PRO A 157 -8.92 1.22 3.07
CA PRO A 157 -7.95 2.30 3.23
C PRO A 157 -6.71 1.85 4.04
N PRO A 158 -5.49 2.16 3.55
CA PRO A 158 -4.27 1.83 4.25
C PRO A 158 -4.21 2.54 5.61
N ALA A 159 -3.31 2.07 6.47
CA ALA A 159 -3.01 2.67 7.75
C ALA A 159 -1.61 3.31 7.67
N PRO A 160 -1.49 4.63 7.45
CA PRO A 160 -0.20 5.27 7.23
C PRO A 160 0.84 4.91 8.30
N GLY A 161 2.01 4.47 7.86
CA GLY A 161 3.12 4.05 8.72
C GLY A 161 2.95 2.69 9.41
N LEU A 162 1.87 1.95 9.13
CA LEU A 162 1.62 0.61 9.64
C LEU A 162 1.36 -0.41 8.53
N PHE A 163 0.39 -0.10 7.67
CA PHE A 163 -0.09 -0.97 6.59
C PHE A 163 -0.26 -0.12 5.34
N ASP A 164 0.42 -0.49 4.27
CA ASP A 164 0.37 0.11 2.96
C ASP A 164 -0.69 -0.56 2.05
N TYR A 165 -0.96 -1.84 2.29
CA TYR A 165 -2.00 -2.59 1.59
C TYR A 165 -2.94 -3.31 2.55
N ARG A 166 -4.25 -3.13 2.34
CA ARG A 166 -5.31 -3.82 3.07
C ARG A 166 -6.41 -4.19 2.10
N HIS A 167 -6.77 -5.46 2.06
CA HIS A 167 -7.67 -5.97 1.05
C HIS A 167 -8.55 -7.10 1.60
N LEU A 168 -9.77 -7.20 1.07
CA LEU A 168 -10.69 -8.30 1.34
C LEU A 168 -11.07 -8.97 0.02
N ALA A 169 -10.87 -10.27 -0.06
CA ALA A 169 -11.37 -11.08 -1.17
C ALA A 169 -12.45 -12.03 -0.65
N VAL A 170 -13.62 -12.01 -1.29
CA VAL A 170 -14.73 -12.93 -0.99
C VAL A 170 -14.93 -13.83 -2.17
N THR A 171 -14.65 -15.12 -1.97
CA THR A 171 -14.72 -16.16 -3.01
C THR A 171 -15.84 -17.13 -2.74
N ALA A 172 -16.64 -17.42 -3.76
CA ALA A 172 -17.80 -18.27 -3.70
C ALA A 172 -17.67 -19.45 -4.66
N VAL A 173 -17.91 -20.66 -4.16
CA VAL A 173 -17.97 -21.90 -4.96
C VAL A 173 -19.11 -22.79 -4.48
N ALA A 174 -19.73 -23.52 -5.41
CA ALA A 174 -20.75 -24.49 -5.05
C ALA A 174 -20.19 -25.58 -4.10
N ALA A 175 -20.93 -25.89 -3.03
CA ALA A 175 -20.63 -26.95 -2.07
C ALA A 175 -21.57 -28.16 -2.19
N GLY A 176 -22.43 -28.18 -3.22
CA GLY A 176 -23.47 -29.19 -3.42
C GLY A 176 -24.77 -28.90 -2.65
N HIS A 177 -25.85 -29.59 -3.00
CA HIS A 177 -27.16 -29.51 -2.32
C HIS A 177 -27.71 -28.07 -2.15
N GLY A 178 -27.48 -27.20 -3.13
CA GLY A 178 -27.90 -25.80 -3.06
C GLY A 178 -27.15 -24.95 -2.04
N GLN A 179 -25.99 -25.42 -1.58
CA GLN A 179 -25.09 -24.69 -0.69
C GLN A 179 -23.89 -24.14 -1.46
N VAL A 180 -23.34 -23.05 -0.93
CA VAL A 180 -22.15 -22.36 -1.41
C VAL A 180 -21.17 -22.25 -0.26
N ALA A 181 -19.92 -22.64 -0.51
CA ALA A 181 -18.82 -22.31 0.37
C ALA A 181 -18.34 -20.91 0.04
N LEU A 182 -18.36 -20.03 1.04
CA LEU A 182 -17.76 -18.70 0.99
C LEU A 182 -16.43 -18.74 1.73
N ARG A 183 -15.38 -18.33 1.03
CA ARG A 183 -14.06 -18.06 1.58
C ARG A 183 -13.90 -16.54 1.66
N VAL A 184 -13.47 -16.04 2.81
CA VAL A 184 -13.13 -14.63 2.98
C VAL A 184 -11.68 -14.56 3.37
N ASP A 185 -10.84 -13.98 2.52
CA ASP A 185 -9.44 -13.69 2.81
C ASP A 185 -9.29 -12.20 3.10
N ALA A 186 -8.74 -11.87 4.26
CA ALA A 186 -8.22 -10.55 4.53
C ALA A 186 -6.70 -10.57 4.37
N LEU A 187 -6.19 -9.72 3.49
CA LEU A 187 -4.77 -9.51 3.27
C LEU A 187 -4.38 -8.17 3.89
N VAL A 188 -3.33 -8.18 4.70
CA VAL A 188 -2.74 -6.97 5.29
C VAL A 188 -1.24 -7.05 5.10
N ASP A 189 -0.72 -6.18 4.26
CA ASP A 189 0.72 -5.93 4.13
C ASP A 189 1.16 -4.96 5.23
N TRP A 190 2.30 -5.23 5.85
CA TRP A 190 2.80 -4.42 6.95
C TRP A 190 4.16 -3.83 6.65
N ILE A 191 4.34 -2.59 7.07
CA ILE A 191 5.64 -1.93 6.95
C ILE A 191 6.54 -2.41 8.11
N PRO A 192 7.68 -3.07 7.83
CA PRO A 192 8.58 -3.52 8.87
C PRO A 192 9.16 -2.32 9.64
N ALA A 193 9.34 -2.50 10.94
CA ALA A 193 10.10 -1.52 11.72
C ALA A 193 11.58 -1.60 11.34
N ARG A 194 12.28 -0.46 11.31
CA ARG A 194 13.74 -0.46 11.22
C ARG A 194 14.34 -1.37 12.29
N ALA A 195 15.30 -2.20 11.90
CA ALA A 195 16.00 -3.04 12.85
C ALA A 195 16.74 -2.17 13.88
N LYS A 196 16.85 -2.65 15.13
CA LYS A 196 17.62 -1.94 16.15
C LYS A 196 19.09 -1.84 15.69
N GLY A 197 19.62 -0.63 15.65
CA GLY A 197 20.98 -0.37 15.14
C GLY A 197 21.02 -0.02 13.65
N ASP A 198 19.88 -0.04 12.94
CA ASP A 198 19.77 0.30 11.53
C ASP A 198 19.62 1.82 11.30
N THR A 199 20.53 2.56 11.93
CA THR A 199 20.61 4.03 11.90
C THR A 199 22.07 4.43 11.89
N VAL A 200 22.42 5.49 11.18
CA VAL A 200 23.77 6.07 11.21
C VAL A 200 24.09 6.41 12.67
N PRO A 201 25.12 5.79 13.27
CA PRO A 201 25.42 6.00 14.67
C PRO A 201 25.96 7.41 14.91
N ALA A 202 25.65 7.97 16.07
CA ALA A 202 26.14 9.29 16.49
C ALA A 202 27.68 9.37 16.63
N THR A 203 28.41 8.27 16.43
CA THR A 203 29.87 8.21 16.35
C THR A 203 30.41 8.55 14.96
N ALA A 204 29.55 8.68 13.94
CA ALA A 204 29.95 9.16 12.63
C ALA A 204 30.52 10.59 12.71
N ARG A 205 31.70 10.79 12.14
CA ARG A 205 32.40 12.09 12.11
C ARG A 205 32.77 12.54 10.71
N ARG A 206 32.52 11.67 9.73
CA ARG A 206 32.87 11.90 8.33
C ARG A 206 31.86 11.22 7.42
N ALA A 207 31.50 11.89 6.33
CA ALA A 207 30.75 11.31 5.22
C ALA A 207 31.55 11.46 3.92
N VAL A 208 31.76 10.37 3.20
CA VAL A 208 32.33 10.38 1.85
C VAL A 208 31.18 10.33 0.87
N LEU A 209 31.04 11.37 0.06
CA LEU A 209 29.99 11.51 -0.92
C LEU A 209 30.59 11.21 -2.29
N THR A 210 29.98 10.30 -3.04
CA THR A 210 30.42 9.98 -4.41
C THR A 210 29.21 9.88 -5.32
N GLU A 211 29.21 10.65 -6.39
CA GLU A 211 28.27 10.54 -7.51
C GLU A 211 28.98 9.89 -8.69
N THR A 212 28.33 8.92 -9.33
CA THR A 212 28.84 8.20 -10.50
C THR A 212 27.92 8.38 -11.69
N LYS A 213 28.44 8.21 -12.91
CA LYS A 213 27.64 8.20 -14.14
C LYS A 213 27.35 6.77 -14.57
N SER A 214 26.13 6.52 -15.02
CA SER A 214 25.81 5.27 -15.71
C SER A 214 26.36 5.32 -17.12
N VAL A 215 27.30 4.43 -17.44
CA VAL A 215 27.86 4.30 -18.80
C VAL A 215 27.67 2.86 -19.25
N VAL A 216 26.81 2.67 -20.26
CA VAL A 216 26.52 1.35 -20.85
C VAL A 216 27.83 0.68 -21.29
N GLY A 217 28.02 -0.58 -20.90
CA GLY A 217 29.19 -1.38 -21.30
C GLY A 217 30.44 -1.17 -20.44
N THR A 218 30.36 -0.42 -19.34
CA THR A 218 31.47 -0.29 -18.38
C THR A 218 31.22 -1.10 -17.11
N ALA A 219 32.22 -1.86 -16.66
CA ALA A 219 32.14 -2.63 -15.41
C ALA A 219 32.26 -1.76 -14.15
N LYS A 220 32.75 -0.52 -14.29
CA LYS A 220 32.89 0.45 -13.20
C LYS A 220 32.37 1.80 -13.65
N ALA A 221 31.29 2.24 -13.01
CA ALA A 221 30.70 3.55 -13.24
C ALA A 221 31.74 4.66 -12.97
N PRO A 222 32.02 5.56 -13.93
CA PRO A 222 32.93 6.68 -13.72
C PRO A 222 32.42 7.60 -12.62
N VAL A 223 33.33 8.11 -11.77
CA VAL A 223 32.98 9.12 -10.76
C VAL A 223 32.73 10.45 -11.46
N ALA A 224 31.54 11.02 -11.27
CA ALA A 224 31.16 12.35 -11.72
C ALA A 224 31.63 13.42 -10.74
N ASN A 225 31.31 13.21 -9.46
CA ASN A 225 31.65 14.12 -8.37
C ASN A 225 32.02 13.32 -7.13
N ALA A 226 32.93 13.85 -6.32
CA ALA A 226 33.25 13.28 -5.02
C ALA A 226 33.64 14.39 -4.04
N THR A 227 33.15 14.30 -2.81
CA THR A 227 33.56 15.20 -1.73
C THR A 227 33.58 14.49 -0.39
N ILE A 228 34.25 15.10 0.57
CA ILE A 228 34.41 14.57 1.92
C ILE A 228 33.90 15.64 2.89
N VAL A 229 32.90 15.26 3.66
CA VAL A 229 32.31 16.10 4.69
C VAL A 229 32.88 15.68 6.04
N THR A 230 33.47 16.62 6.78
CA THR A 230 33.99 16.41 8.15
C THR A 230 33.39 17.38 9.16
N SER A 231 32.59 18.35 8.71
CA SER A 231 31.82 19.25 9.57
C SER A 231 30.83 18.42 10.40
N ALA A 232 30.95 18.48 11.72
CA ALA A 232 30.09 17.70 12.61
C ALA A 232 28.60 18.00 12.41
N LYS A 233 28.26 19.27 12.10
CA LYS A 233 26.90 19.71 11.80
C LYS A 233 26.37 19.06 10.51
N GLU A 234 27.17 19.08 9.45
CA GLU A 234 26.78 18.54 8.14
C GLU A 234 26.68 17.01 8.16
N VAL A 235 27.64 16.32 8.80
CA VAL A 235 27.57 14.86 8.98
C VAL A 235 26.34 14.48 9.78
N ALA A 236 26.02 15.22 10.86
CA ALA A 236 24.83 14.97 11.65
C ALA A 236 23.53 15.25 10.87
N ALA A 237 23.50 16.26 10.01
CA ALA A 237 22.34 16.57 9.17
C ALA A 237 22.06 15.43 8.17
N LEU A 238 23.08 14.97 7.43
CA LEU A 238 22.94 13.83 6.51
C LEU A 238 22.52 12.55 7.24
N ALA A 239 23.12 12.29 8.40
CA ALA A 239 22.75 11.15 9.24
C ALA A 239 21.30 11.25 9.72
N ALA A 240 20.85 12.43 10.16
CA ALA A 240 19.48 12.66 10.59
C ALA A 240 18.49 12.45 9.44
N TYR A 241 18.75 13.02 8.26
CA TYR A 241 17.93 12.82 7.07
C TYR A 241 17.72 11.33 6.80
N LEU A 242 18.82 10.57 6.67
CA LEU A 242 18.74 9.12 6.41
C LEU A 242 18.06 8.34 7.53
N ASN A 243 18.26 8.71 8.79
CA ASN A 243 17.64 8.05 9.94
C ASN A 243 16.13 8.32 10.05
N HIS A 244 15.64 9.42 9.46
CA HIS A 244 14.22 9.80 9.48
C HIS A 244 13.41 9.23 8.33
N LEU A 245 14.05 8.66 7.29
CA LEU A 245 13.33 8.03 6.19
C LEU A 245 12.56 6.78 6.69
N PRO A 246 11.36 6.50 6.19
CA PRO A 246 10.73 5.19 6.41
C PRO A 246 11.54 4.09 5.71
N VAL A 247 11.34 2.83 6.14
CA VAL A 247 11.75 1.68 5.32
C VAL A 247 10.83 1.64 4.11
N ASN A 248 11.37 1.28 2.94
CA ASN A 248 10.55 1.07 1.75
C ASN A 248 9.43 0.11 2.08
N VAL A 249 8.26 0.43 1.55
CA VAL A 249 7.11 -0.44 1.62
C VAL A 249 7.43 -1.75 0.88
N PRO A 250 7.30 -2.93 1.52
CA PRO A 250 7.41 -4.22 0.84
C PRO A 250 6.39 -4.34 -0.30
N GLY A 251 6.66 -5.18 -1.30
CA GLY A 251 5.63 -5.54 -2.30
C GLY A 251 5.24 -4.48 -3.33
N GLU A 252 5.60 -3.21 -3.14
CA GLU A 252 5.24 -2.16 -4.09
C GLU A 252 5.84 -2.41 -5.48
N SER A 253 4.95 -2.60 -6.46
CA SER A 253 5.31 -2.69 -7.86
C SER A 253 5.43 -1.29 -8.44
N PHE A 254 6.66 -0.78 -8.51
CA PHE A 254 6.91 0.54 -9.08
C PHE A 254 6.95 0.48 -10.61
N SER A 255 6.13 1.31 -11.26
CA SER A 255 6.23 1.56 -12.70
C SER A 255 7.44 2.45 -12.99
N CYS A 256 8.64 1.88 -12.93
CA CYS A 256 9.87 2.60 -13.16
C CYS A 256 9.99 3.04 -14.63
N PRO A 257 10.30 4.31 -14.91
CA PRO A 257 10.77 4.70 -16.22
C PRO A 257 11.95 3.80 -16.60
N ALA A 258 12.02 3.36 -17.86
CA ALA A 258 13.21 2.68 -18.34
C ALA A 258 14.42 3.59 -18.06
N ALA A 259 15.47 3.07 -17.42
CA ALA A 259 16.74 3.76 -17.28
C ALA A 259 17.37 3.90 -18.67
N GLN A 260 16.90 4.88 -19.44
CA GLN A 260 17.26 5.12 -20.84
C GLN A 260 18.68 5.70 -20.90
N GLY A 261 19.68 4.91 -20.55
CA GLY A 261 21.11 5.23 -20.70
C GLY A 261 21.63 6.45 -19.92
N ASN A 262 20.75 7.25 -19.32
CA ASN A 262 21.04 8.47 -18.57
C ASN A 262 20.66 8.24 -17.10
N GLY A 263 21.58 8.60 -16.21
CA GLY A 263 21.48 8.31 -14.78
C GLY A 263 22.86 8.13 -14.17
N GLY A 264 22.86 7.72 -12.92
CA GLY A 264 24.08 7.59 -12.13
C GLY A 264 23.81 6.89 -10.82
N GLY A 265 24.84 6.82 -9.98
CA GLY A 265 24.69 6.41 -8.60
C GLY A 265 25.08 7.56 -7.67
N LEU A 266 24.45 7.64 -6.51
CA LEU A 266 24.91 8.46 -5.40
C LEU A 266 25.25 7.55 -4.22
N SER A 267 26.37 7.79 -3.55
CA SER A 267 26.71 7.09 -2.32
C SER A 267 27.15 8.04 -1.22
N VAL A 268 26.73 7.74 0.01
CA VAL A 268 27.12 8.42 1.25
C VAL A 268 27.66 7.37 2.22
N LEU A 269 28.98 7.34 2.37
CA LEU A 269 29.69 6.44 3.28
C LEU A 269 30.04 7.14 4.58
N PHE A 270 29.47 6.69 5.70
CA PHE A 270 29.77 7.24 7.03
C PHE A 270 30.90 6.50 7.73
N GLN A 271 31.79 7.25 8.38
CA GLN A 271 32.94 6.71 9.11
C GLN A 271 33.17 7.49 10.41
N ALA A 272 33.76 6.83 11.41
CA ALA A 272 34.19 7.47 12.66
C ALA A 272 35.48 8.28 12.48
N ARG A 273 36.32 7.89 11.52
CA ARG A 273 37.63 8.49 11.24
C ARG A 273 38.04 8.25 9.79
N SER A 274 38.98 9.05 9.30
CA SER A 274 39.55 8.86 7.96
C SER A 274 40.13 7.44 7.80
N GLY A 275 39.78 6.76 6.71
CA GLY A 275 40.21 5.39 6.41
C GLY A 275 39.69 4.31 7.37
N GLY A 276 38.78 4.65 8.30
CA GLY A 276 38.19 3.70 9.23
C GLY A 276 37.16 2.77 8.57
N PRO A 277 36.67 1.74 9.30
CA PRO A 277 35.59 0.90 8.82
C PRO A 277 34.33 1.74 8.54
N ALA A 278 33.56 1.28 7.55
CA ALA A 278 32.23 1.82 7.28
C ALA A 278 31.34 1.65 8.51
N LEU A 279 30.70 2.73 8.94
CA LEU A 279 29.64 2.67 9.94
C LEU A 279 28.27 2.46 9.27
N ALA A 280 28.09 3.07 8.10
CA ALA A 280 26.88 3.01 7.29
C ALA A 280 27.20 3.37 5.84
N LEU A 281 26.45 2.83 4.90
CA LEU A 281 26.48 3.20 3.48
C LEU A 281 25.05 3.40 2.99
N ALA A 282 24.74 4.60 2.52
CA ALA A 282 23.58 4.86 1.68
C ALA A 282 24.04 4.84 0.22
N SER A 283 23.34 4.11 -0.64
CA SER A 283 23.58 4.04 -2.08
C SER A 283 22.25 4.22 -2.80
N ALA A 284 22.17 5.16 -3.72
CA ALA A 284 20.99 5.40 -4.53
C ALA A 284 21.30 5.27 -6.00
N ASP A 285 20.36 4.70 -6.74
CA ASP A 285 20.29 4.90 -8.18
C ASP A 285 19.71 6.30 -8.45
N LEU A 286 20.21 6.99 -9.48
CA LEU A 286 19.70 8.28 -9.94
C LEU A 286 18.96 8.16 -11.29
N GLY A 287 18.78 6.93 -11.77
CA GLY A 287 17.98 6.61 -12.95
C GLY A 287 16.86 5.63 -12.62
N GLY A 288 15.89 5.49 -13.52
CA GLY A 288 14.71 4.65 -13.30
C GLY A 288 13.92 5.09 -12.07
N CYS A 289 13.57 4.17 -11.19
CA CYS A 289 12.89 4.48 -9.91
C CYS A 289 13.80 5.12 -8.86
N GLY A 290 15.09 5.30 -9.13
CA GLY A 290 16.01 6.00 -8.23
C GLY A 290 15.98 5.53 -6.77
N PHE A 291 15.94 4.22 -6.53
CA PHE A 291 15.80 3.68 -5.18
C PHE A 291 17.01 4.00 -4.31
N LEU A 292 16.76 4.26 -3.04
CA LEU A 292 17.78 4.40 -2.02
C LEU A 292 17.89 3.10 -1.22
N THR A 293 19.07 2.49 -1.25
CA THR A 293 19.43 1.34 -0.43
C THR A 293 20.36 1.78 0.69
N TYR A 294 20.10 1.29 1.89
CA TYR A 294 20.88 1.54 3.08
C TYR A 294 21.50 0.26 3.59
N THR A 295 22.78 0.30 3.96
CA THR A 295 23.56 -0.87 4.39
C THR A 295 24.34 -0.55 5.65
N MET A 296 24.20 -1.43 6.64
CA MET A 296 24.92 -1.38 7.91
C MET A 296 25.78 -2.64 8.09
N PRO A 297 26.95 -2.56 8.75
CA PRO A 297 27.77 -3.74 9.04
C PRO A 297 26.96 -4.79 9.83
N GLY A 298 26.84 -6.00 9.29
CA GLY A 298 26.13 -7.12 9.94
C GLY A 298 24.61 -7.14 9.71
N HIS A 299 24.06 -6.25 8.88
CA HIS A 299 22.64 -6.21 8.53
C HIS A 299 22.44 -6.40 7.01
N PRO A 300 21.32 -7.01 6.58
CA PRO A 300 20.97 -7.04 5.16
C PRO A 300 20.68 -5.62 4.64
N PRO A 301 20.98 -5.33 3.36
CA PRO A 301 20.60 -4.06 2.74
C PRO A 301 19.10 -3.82 2.81
N THR A 302 18.69 -2.60 3.13
CA THR A 302 17.29 -2.21 3.32
C THR A 302 16.97 -0.98 2.47
N GLY A 303 15.88 -1.01 1.71
CA GLY A 303 15.40 0.17 0.97
C GLY A 303 14.87 1.23 1.93
N LEU A 304 15.17 2.51 1.68
CA LEU A 304 14.64 3.63 2.46
C LEU A 304 13.91 4.67 1.60
N GLY A 305 12.81 5.19 2.14
CA GLY A 305 12.00 6.23 1.51
C GLY A 305 10.96 5.68 0.54
N GLU A 306 10.46 6.58 -0.32
CA GLU A 306 9.52 6.26 -1.39
C GLU A 306 10.28 5.83 -2.65
N ALA A 307 9.53 5.47 -3.71
CA ALA A 307 10.08 5.52 -5.06
C ALA A 307 10.77 6.87 -5.29
N GLU A 308 11.93 6.84 -5.95
CA GLU A 308 12.75 8.01 -6.32
C GLU A 308 13.50 8.68 -5.16
N ALA A 309 13.59 8.06 -3.98
CA ALA A 309 14.30 8.59 -2.81
C ALA A 309 15.78 9.00 -3.05
N GLY A 310 16.40 8.51 -4.12
CA GLY A 310 17.72 8.94 -4.57
C GLY A 310 17.82 10.41 -4.99
N LEU A 311 16.79 10.96 -5.63
CA LEU A 311 16.77 12.37 -6.05
C LEU A 311 16.65 13.33 -4.85
N PRO A 312 15.74 13.10 -3.88
CA PRO A 312 15.74 13.82 -2.61
C PRO A 312 17.06 13.69 -1.84
N LEU A 313 17.72 12.53 -1.85
CA LEU A 313 19.04 12.39 -1.22
C LEU A 313 20.10 13.29 -1.89
N LEU A 314 20.11 13.36 -3.22
CA LEU A 314 20.99 14.28 -3.96
C LEU A 314 20.69 15.75 -3.61
N ALA A 315 19.41 16.12 -3.52
CA ALA A 315 19.00 17.45 -3.10
C ALA A 315 19.47 17.77 -1.68
N GLU A 316 19.36 16.82 -0.74
CA GLU A 316 19.84 16.98 0.64
C GLU A 316 21.37 17.11 0.70
N VAL A 317 22.10 16.30 -0.08
CA VAL A 317 23.57 16.43 -0.21
C VAL A 317 23.95 17.83 -0.68
N ASN A 318 23.29 18.34 -1.72
CA ASN A 318 23.52 19.69 -2.23
C ASN A 318 23.17 20.76 -1.18
N HIS A 319 22.05 20.59 -0.47
CA HIS A 319 21.61 21.51 0.58
C HIS A 319 22.61 21.59 1.73
N VAL A 320 23.01 20.43 2.28
CA VAL A 320 23.89 20.35 3.45
C VAL A 320 25.31 20.82 3.13
N THR A 321 25.83 20.46 1.95
CA THR A 321 27.23 20.76 1.59
C THR A 321 27.42 22.06 0.82
N GLY A 322 26.32 22.70 0.39
CA GLY A 322 26.38 23.83 -0.56
C GLY A 322 26.84 23.42 -1.96
N SER A 323 26.81 22.12 -2.29
CA SER A 323 27.16 21.61 -3.62
C SER A 323 26.04 21.87 -4.63
N HIS A 324 26.38 21.74 -5.92
CA HIS A 324 25.45 21.88 -7.04
C HIS A 324 25.57 20.68 -7.99
N TRP A 325 25.63 19.48 -7.42
CA TRP A 325 25.66 18.24 -8.20
C TRP A 325 24.35 18.06 -8.94
N LYS A 326 24.43 17.53 -10.17
CA LYS A 326 23.28 17.36 -11.06
C LYS A 326 23.20 15.89 -11.44
N VAL A 327 21.97 15.38 -11.56
CA VAL A 327 21.69 14.05 -12.10
C VAL A 327 22.49 13.88 -13.41
N PRO A 328 23.39 12.89 -13.49
CA PRO A 328 24.29 12.75 -14.63
C PRO A 328 23.65 12.31 -15.95
#